data_AF-A0A0J7Y2S8-F1
#
_entry.id   AF-A0A0J7Y2S8-F1
#
_cell.length_a   1.000
_cell.length_b   1.000
_cell.length_c   1.000
_cell.angle_alpha   90.00
_cell.angle_beta   90.00
_cell.angle_gamma   90.00
#
_symmetry.space_group_name_H-M   'P 1'
#
loop_
_entity.id
_entity.type
_entity.pdbx_description
1 polymer ?
#
loop_
_entity_poly.entity_id
_entity_poly.type
_entity_poly.pdbx_seq_one_letter_code
_entity_poly.pdbx_strand_id
1 'polypeptide(L)' 'MTLKARAQEKVERAGISNYSFDHDILVMCGVRYTIEVCECGEPDCDGVRLRKNMTAMSRILQ' A
#
# COMPACT_ATOMS: atom_id res chain seq x y z
N MET A 1 -15.53 1.07 -6.74
CA MET A 1 -14.11 1.46 -6.56
C MET A 1 -13.35 0.26 -6.01
N THR A 2 -12.17 -0.08 -6.54
CA THR A 2 -11.37 -1.23 -6.06
C THR A 2 -10.47 -0.84 -4.87
N LEU A 3 -9.99 -1.82 -4.09
CA LEU A 3 -9.00 -1.57 -3.03
C LEU A 3 -7.72 -0.94 -3.57
N LYS A 4 -7.29 -1.36 -4.76
CA LYS A 4 -6.15 -0.77 -5.47
C LYS A 4 -6.34 0.72 -5.76
N ALA A 5 -7.51 1.11 -6.25
CA ALA A 5 -7.82 2.53 -6.52
C ALA A 5 -7.83 3.38 -5.25
N ARG A 6 -8.41 2.88 -4.15
CA ARG A 6 -8.40 3.56 -2.85
C ARG A 6 -6.98 3.71 -2.29
N ALA A 7 -6.16 2.67 -2.41
CA ALA A 7 -4.76 2.73 -2.00
C ALA A 7 -3.97 3.72 -2.85
N GLN A 8 -4.19 3.74 -4.17
CA GLN A 8 -3.55 4.69 -5.07
C GLN A 8 -3.87 6.14 -4.69
N GLU A 9 -5.14 6.47 -4.50
CA GLU A 9 -5.58 7.81 -4.09
C GLU A 9 -4.91 8.24 -2.77
N LYS A 10 -4.82 7.32 -1.80
CA LYS A 10 -4.15 7.59 -0.52
C LYS A 10 -2.66 7.91 -0.68
N VAL A 11 -1.96 7.18 -1.54
CA VAL A 11 -0.53 7.36 -1.83
C VAL A 11 -0.28 8.69 -2.54
N GLU A 12 -1.11 9.01 -3.53
CA GLU A 12 -1.04 10.28 -4.28
C GLU A 12 -1.34 11.48 -3.37
N ARG A 13 -2.37 11.38 -2.50
CA ARG A 13 -2.70 12.42 -1.51
C ARG A 13 -1.58 12.64 -0.49
N ALA A 14 -0.80 11.60 -0.20
CA ALA A 14 0.37 11.69 0.66
C ALA A 14 1.62 12.28 -0.05
N GLY A 15 1.53 12.61 -1.34
CA GLY A 15 2.63 13.17 -2.12
C GLY A 15 3.75 12.17 -2.43
N ILE A 16 3.46 10.86 -2.35
CA ILE A 16 4.43 9.81 -2.64
C ILE A 16 4.45 9.58 -4.15
N SER A 17 5.51 10.00 -4.83
CA SER A 17 5.68 9.81 -6.28
C SER A 17 6.43 8.54 -6.65
N ASN A 18 7.27 8.01 -5.75
CA ASN A 18 8.03 6.78 -5.98
C ASN A 18 7.25 5.54 -5.50
N TYR A 19 6.21 5.18 -6.26
CA TYR A 19 5.44 3.97 -6.02
C TYR A 19 5.10 3.23 -7.32
N SER A 20 4.81 1.94 -7.20
CA SER A 20 4.30 1.10 -8.27
C SER A 20 3.40 -0.01 -7.72
N PHE A 21 2.68 -0.69 -8.60
CA PHE A 21 1.93 -1.88 -8.24
C PHE A 21 2.49 -3.11 -8.95
N ASP A 22 2.87 -4.12 -8.18
CA ASP A 22 3.16 -5.46 -8.65
C ASP A 22 1.94 -6.35 -8.36
N HIS A 23 1.09 -6.54 -9.37
CA HIS A 23 -0.25 -7.12 -9.22
C HIS A 23 -1.09 -6.31 -8.20
N ASP A 24 -1.35 -6.91 -7.03
CA ASP A 24 -2.08 -6.35 -5.89
C ASP A 24 -1.16 -5.88 -4.75
N ILE A 25 0.16 -5.93 -4.96
CA ILE A 25 1.16 -5.46 -4.00
C ILE A 25 1.56 -4.03 -4.35
N LEU A 26 1.34 -3.11 -3.42
CA LEU A 26 1.82 -1.74 -3.52
C LEU A 26 3.30 -1.71 -3.12
N VAL A 27 4.17 -1.21 -3.99
CA VAL A 27 5.58 -1.00 -3.72
C VAL A 27 5.83 0.49 -3.57
N MET A 28 6.27 0.94 -2.40
CA MET A 28 6.62 2.34 -2.15
C MET A 28 8.03 2.41 -1.60
N CYS A 29 8.91 3.20 -2.23
CA CYS A 29 10.31 3.35 -1.82
C CYS A 29 11.03 2.00 -1.60
N GLY A 30 10.75 1.00 -2.45
CA GLY A 30 11.31 -0.35 -2.35
C GLY A 30 10.68 -1.25 -1.28
N VAL A 31 9.73 -0.74 -0.49
CA VAL A 31 8.98 -1.51 0.51
C VAL A 31 7.69 -2.03 -0.11
N ARG A 32 7.43 -3.33 0.05
CA ARG A 32 6.22 -4.00 -0.47
C ARG A 32 5.13 -4.04 0.59
N TYR A 33 3.90 -3.72 0.18
CA TYR A 33 2.72 -3.66 1.03
C TYR A 33 1.57 -4.47 0.43
N THR A 34 0.96 -5.30 1.25
CA THR A 34 -0.35 -5.90 0.96
C THR A 34 -1.43 -4.88 1.27
N ILE A 35 -2.43 -4.78 0.40
CA ILE A 35 -3.56 -3.87 0.54
C ILE A 35 -4.74 -4.67 1.10
N GLU A 36 -5.21 -4.29 2.28
CA GLU A 36 -6.34 -4.92 2.97
C GLU A 36 -7.51 -3.93 3.10
N VAL A 37 -8.73 -4.46 3.24
CA VAL A 37 -9.88 -3.64 3.66
C VAL A 37 -9.64 -3.14 5.08
N CYS A 38 -9.93 -1.87 5.35
CA CYS A 38 -9.98 -1.34 6.71
C CYS A 38 -11.43 -1.01 7.09
N GLU A 39 -11.88 -1.53 8.22
CA GLU A 39 -13.24 -1.37 8.75
C GLU A 39 -13.24 -0.74 10.14
N CYS A 40 -12.23 0.09 10.46
CA CYS A 40 -12.10 0.66 11.80
C CYS A 40 -13.20 1.69 12.15
N GLY A 41 -14.00 2.15 11.18
CA GLY A 41 -15.11 3.07 11.41
C GLY A 41 -14.72 4.52 11.71
N GLU A 42 -13.42 4.83 11.69
CA GLU A 42 -12.93 6.19 11.92
C GLU A 42 -13.32 7.15 10.77
N PRO A 43 -13.66 8.41 11.06
CA PRO A 43 -14.16 9.37 10.08
C PRO A 43 -13.16 9.68 8.96
N ASP A 44 -11.87 9.58 9.25
CA ASP A 44 -10.77 9.81 8.29
C ASP A 44 -10.18 8.52 7.72
N CYS A 45 -10.87 7.39 7.90
CA CYS A 45 -10.42 6.13 7.33
C CYS A 45 -10.74 6.08 5.83
N ASP A 46 -9.72 6.07 4.99
CA ASP A 46 -9.87 5.79 3.55
C ASP A 46 -10.31 4.34 3.26
N GLY A 47 -10.64 3.54 4.28
CA GLY A 47 -11.08 2.13 4.24
C GLY A 47 -10.09 1.16 3.62
N VAL A 48 -8.80 1.53 3.64
CA VAL A 48 -7.67 0.69 3.22
C VAL A 48 -6.62 0.64 4.31
N ARG A 49 -6.05 -0.55 4.50
CA ARG A 49 -4.92 -0.80 5.40
C ARG A 49 -3.75 -1.32 4.58
N LEU A 50 -2.56 -0.75 4.82
CA LEU A 50 -1.32 -1.20 4.19
C LEU A 50 -0.54 -2.06 5.20
N ARG A 51 -0.34 -3.35 4.89
CA ARG A 51 0.54 -4.23 5.67
C ARG A 51 1.88 -4.40 4.99
N LYS A 52 2.95 -4.00 5.68
CA LYS A 52 4.32 -4.20 5.21
C LYS A 52 4.62 -5.70 5.09
N ASN A 53 4.99 -6.16 3.89
CA ASN A 53 5.43 -7.52 3.65
C ASN A 53 6.90 -7.65 4.02
N MET A 54 7.17 -8.10 5.25
CA MET A 54 8.54 -8.29 5.77
C MET A 54 9.32 -9.35 4.99
N THR A 55 8.65 -10.30 4.35
CA THR A 55 9.26 -11.40 3.60
C THR A 55 10.00 -10.98 2.33
N ALA A 56 9.75 -9.78 1.82
CA ALA A 56 10.35 -9.32 0.57
C ALA A 56 11.62 -8.47 0.73
N MET A 57 11.97 -8.07 1.97
CA MET A 57 13.22 -7.34 2.23
C MET A 57 14.45 -8.25 2.23
N SER A 58 14.27 -9.58 2.22
CA SER A 58 15.36 -10.56 2.26
C SER A 58 15.97 -10.94 0.91
N ARG A 59 15.49 -10.39 -0.23
CA ARG A 59 16.05 -10.70 -1.57
C ARG A 59 16.95 -9.61 -2.18
N ILE A 60 17.16 -8.49 -1.50
CA ILE A 60 17.99 -7.38 -2.01
C ILE A 60 19.39 -7.36 -1.32
N LEU A 61 19.75 -8.41 -0.57
CA LEU A 61 21.02 -8.55 0.14
C LEU A 61 21.64 -9.96 -0.03
N GLN A 62 21.61 -10.52 -1.24
CA GLN A 62 22.42 -11.68 -1.61
C GLN A 62 23.19 -11.41 -2.90
#